data_AF-R7GUX3-F1
#
_entry.id   AF-R7GUX3-F1
#
_cell.length_a   1.000
_cell.length_b   1.000
_cell.length_c   1.000
_cell.angle_alpha   90.00
_cell.angle_beta   90.00
_cell.angle_gamma   90.00
#
_symmetry.space_group_name_H-M   'P 1'
#
loop_
_entity.id
_entity.type
_entity.pdbx_description
1 polymer ?
#
loop_
_entity_poly.entity_id
_entity_poly.type
_entity_poly.pdbx_seq_one_letter_code
_entity_poly.pdbx_strand_id
1 'polypeptide(L)'
;MGKGKLAKFADMERYENVFQYPFSVADNVPFDMKGRWREIYFKNDNPIVLELGCGKGEYTVGLAKMFPNVNFIGVDIKGARMWTGATQALGEGLKNVAFLRTNIEIIDRFFAEDEVQEIWLTFSDPQMKNPRKRLTSTYFMERYRRFLQDGGTIHLKTDSNFLFTYTTYMQQRNNLPLLFRTEDLYHTEGLDAQTNEILGIQTYYESMWIERGLNIKYMKFALPHDGELYEPEVEIPLDEYRSYHRDKRSSKTTAV
;
A
#
# COMPACT_ATOMS: atom_id res chain seq x y z
N MET A 1 -9.68 10.05 23.47
CA MET A 1 -8.46 9.60 22.75
C MET A 1 -7.42 9.23 23.81
N GLY A 2 -6.77 8.06 23.76
CA GLY A 2 -5.87 7.62 24.84
C GLY A 2 -4.55 8.41 24.91
N LYS A 3 -4.00 8.65 26.11
CA LYS A 3 -2.80 9.49 26.35
C LYS A 3 -1.60 9.13 25.45
N GLY A 4 -1.32 7.84 25.26
CA GLY A 4 -0.20 7.40 24.42
C GLY A 4 -0.35 7.68 22.92
N LYS A 5 -1.59 7.87 22.42
CA LYS A 5 -1.83 8.21 21.01
C LYS A 5 -1.50 9.69 20.73
N LEU A 6 -1.77 10.57 21.69
CA LEU A 6 -1.47 12.00 21.56
C LEU A 6 0.03 12.27 21.53
N ALA A 7 0.80 11.56 22.37
CA ALA A 7 2.27 11.65 22.38
C ALA A 7 2.87 11.29 21.00
N LYS A 8 2.41 10.18 20.39
CA LYS A 8 2.87 9.76 19.06
C LYS A 8 2.59 10.78 17.96
N PHE A 9 1.44 11.47 18.03
CA PHE A 9 1.15 12.53 17.06
C PHE A 9 2.07 13.75 17.24
N ALA A 10 2.34 14.14 18.49
CA ALA A 10 3.25 15.24 18.79
C ALA A 10 4.70 14.94 18.33
N ASP A 11 5.14 13.70 18.43
CA ASP A 11 6.44 13.28 17.88
C ASP A 11 6.45 13.38 16.34
N MET A 12 5.43 12.82 15.68
CA MET A 12 5.32 12.84 14.22
C MET A 12 5.26 14.24 13.61
N GLU A 13 4.72 15.23 14.34
CA GLU A 13 4.72 16.63 13.89
C GLU A 13 6.14 17.22 13.80
N ARG A 14 7.12 16.61 14.46
CA ARG A 14 8.52 17.05 14.49
C ARG A 14 9.43 16.21 13.59
N TYR A 15 8.93 15.10 13.06
CA TYR A 15 9.71 14.16 12.28
C TYR A 15 9.92 14.70 10.85
N GLU A 16 11.18 14.92 10.46
CA GLU A 16 11.54 15.40 9.12
C GLU A 16 11.12 14.43 8.01
N ASN A 17 10.97 13.14 8.33
CA ASN A 17 10.55 12.09 7.41
C ASN A 17 9.03 11.85 7.40
N VAL A 18 8.22 12.70 8.02
CA VAL A 18 6.75 12.55 8.07
C VAL A 18 6.05 13.80 7.54
N PHE A 19 5.22 13.61 6.52
CA PHE A 19 4.41 14.64 5.88
C PHE A 19 2.93 14.40 6.17
N GLN A 20 2.22 15.36 6.77
CA GLN A 20 0.84 15.16 7.22
C GLN A 20 -0.16 16.06 6.49
N TYR A 21 -1.02 15.44 5.67
CA TYR A 21 -2.05 16.11 4.86
C TYR A 21 -3.40 15.38 4.98
N PRO A 22 -4.08 15.47 6.13
CA PRO A 22 -5.41 14.90 6.30
C PRO A 22 -6.45 15.63 5.42
N PHE A 23 -7.54 14.94 5.08
CA PHE A 23 -8.57 15.43 4.14
C PHE A 23 -9.09 16.85 4.46
N SER A 24 -9.24 17.19 5.74
CA SER A 24 -9.67 18.52 6.20
C SER A 24 -8.72 19.67 5.82
N VAL A 25 -7.49 19.37 5.44
CA VAL A 25 -6.46 20.34 5.02
C VAL A 25 -6.22 20.25 3.51
N ALA A 26 -6.53 19.11 2.89
CA ALA A 26 -6.20 18.85 1.51
C ALA A 26 -7.01 19.71 0.53
N ASP A 27 -8.32 19.90 0.70
CA ASP A 27 -9.18 20.46 -0.37
C ASP A 27 -8.77 21.86 -0.89
N ASN A 28 -7.94 22.64 -0.18
CA ASN A 28 -7.53 23.99 -0.60
C ASN A 28 -6.02 24.29 -0.54
N VAL A 29 -5.15 23.32 -0.25
CA VAL A 29 -3.70 23.56 -0.12
C VAL A 29 -2.93 22.76 -1.18
N PRO A 30 -2.13 23.42 -2.05
CA PRO A 30 -1.23 22.71 -2.95
C PRO A 30 -0.17 21.95 -2.15
N PHE A 31 0.23 20.78 -2.65
CA PHE A 31 1.36 20.05 -2.08
C PHE A 31 2.63 20.47 -2.81
N ASP A 32 3.41 21.35 -2.18
CA ASP A 32 4.58 21.98 -2.81
C ASP A 32 5.64 20.96 -3.28
N MET A 33 5.68 19.76 -2.69
CA MET A 33 6.63 18.71 -3.05
C MET A 33 6.18 17.81 -4.20
N LYS A 34 4.97 17.99 -4.76
CA LYS A 34 4.51 17.25 -5.95
C LYS A 34 5.51 17.44 -7.10
N GLY A 35 6.06 16.36 -7.64
CA GLY A 35 7.08 16.39 -8.69
C GLY A 35 8.49 16.71 -8.22
N ARG A 36 8.70 16.89 -6.91
CA ARG A 36 9.96 17.36 -6.32
C ARG A 36 10.39 16.53 -5.11
N TRP A 37 9.89 15.30 -4.94
CA TRP A 37 10.29 14.44 -3.83
C TRP A 37 11.80 14.15 -3.82
N ARG A 38 12.35 13.85 -5.00
CA ARG A 38 13.78 13.63 -5.26
C ARG A 38 14.63 14.84 -4.86
N GLU A 39 14.25 16.02 -5.35
CA GLU A 39 14.97 17.28 -5.13
C GLU A 39 14.85 17.80 -3.69
N ILE A 40 13.64 17.83 -3.12
CA ILE A 40 13.37 18.52 -1.86
C ILE A 40 13.67 17.63 -0.67
N TYR A 41 13.32 16.34 -0.72
CA TYR A 41 13.44 15.45 0.43
C TYR A 41 14.60 14.46 0.29
N PHE A 42 14.59 13.63 -0.75
CA PHE A 42 15.56 12.53 -0.86
C PHE A 42 16.99 12.98 -1.25
N LYS A 43 17.12 14.16 -1.86
CA LYS A 43 18.40 14.75 -2.32
C LYS A 43 19.18 13.85 -3.27
N ASN A 44 18.47 13.11 -4.12
CA ASN A 44 19.04 12.20 -5.11
C ASN A 44 18.04 11.95 -6.24
N ASP A 45 18.47 11.28 -7.32
CA ASP A 45 17.63 10.95 -8.48
C ASP A 45 17.14 9.49 -8.50
N ASN A 46 17.20 8.79 -7.35
CA ASN A 46 16.82 7.38 -7.28
C ASN A 46 15.32 7.18 -7.56
N PRO A 47 14.91 5.99 -8.04
CA PRO A 47 13.51 5.66 -8.26
C PRO A 47 12.70 5.75 -6.96
N ILE A 48 11.41 6.08 -7.08
CA ILE A 48 10.47 6.16 -5.96
C ILE A 48 9.50 4.99 -6.02
N VAL A 49 9.37 4.29 -4.89
CA VAL A 49 8.45 3.18 -4.70
C VAL A 49 7.49 3.53 -3.56
N LEU A 50 6.19 3.33 -3.78
CA LEU A 50 5.16 3.58 -2.77
C LEU A 50 4.71 2.28 -2.11
N GLU A 51 4.49 2.31 -0.79
CA GLU A 51 3.68 1.31 -0.08
C GLU A 51 2.35 1.97 0.32
N LEU A 52 1.23 1.56 -0.29
CA LEU A 52 -0.08 2.16 -0.04
C LEU A 52 -0.86 1.34 1.00
N GLY A 53 -1.14 1.98 2.14
CA GLY A 53 -1.69 1.31 3.32
C GLY A 53 -0.61 0.69 4.21
N CYS A 54 0.51 1.39 4.40
CA CYS A 54 1.74 0.85 5.01
C CYS A 54 1.60 0.44 6.49
N GLY A 55 0.50 0.77 7.17
CA GLY A 55 0.25 0.35 8.54
C GLY A 55 1.34 0.85 9.49
N LYS A 56 2.17 -0.07 10.00
CA LYS A 56 3.30 0.27 10.89
C LYS A 56 4.55 0.76 10.15
N GLY A 57 4.61 0.63 8.83
CA GLY A 57 5.78 0.98 8.01
C GLY A 57 6.90 -0.07 8.03
N GLU A 58 6.65 -1.27 8.57
CA GLU A 58 7.65 -2.34 8.67
C GLU A 58 8.21 -2.74 7.29
N TYR A 59 7.33 -2.83 6.29
CA TYR A 59 7.72 -3.19 4.93
C TYR A 59 8.47 -2.06 4.23
N THR A 60 7.94 -0.82 4.26
CA THR A 60 8.64 0.40 3.80
C THR A 60 10.06 0.50 4.36
N VAL A 61 10.23 0.33 5.69
CA VAL A 61 11.55 0.42 6.34
C VAL A 61 12.44 -0.75 5.95
N GLY A 62 11.91 -1.98 5.90
CA GLY A 62 12.66 -3.16 5.47
C GLY A 62 13.20 -3.02 4.05
N LEU A 63 12.37 -2.54 3.12
CA LEU A 63 12.75 -2.28 1.74
C LEU A 63 13.89 -1.26 1.65
N ALA A 64 13.78 -0.17 2.40
CA ALA A 64 14.79 0.88 2.33
C ALA A 64 16.16 0.48 2.88
N LYS A 65 16.20 -0.42 3.86
CA LYS A 65 17.45 -1.02 4.33
C LYS A 65 18.10 -1.91 3.27
N MET A 66 17.28 -2.68 2.56
CA MET A 66 17.73 -3.63 1.55
C MET A 66 18.18 -2.92 0.26
N PHE A 67 17.49 -1.84 -0.12
CA PHE A 67 17.73 -1.09 -1.34
C PHE A 67 18.06 0.37 -1.06
N PRO A 68 19.30 0.69 -0.62
CA PRO A 68 19.71 2.07 -0.31
C PRO A 68 19.67 3.01 -1.52
N ASN A 69 19.68 2.47 -2.74
CA ASN A 69 19.60 3.21 -4.00
C ASN A 69 18.17 3.34 -4.55
N VAL A 70 17.16 3.09 -3.72
CA VAL A 70 15.73 3.27 -4.03
C VAL A 70 15.11 4.07 -2.91
N ASN A 71 14.25 5.03 -3.27
CA ASN A 71 13.51 5.84 -2.31
C ASN A 71 12.13 5.21 -2.05
N PHE A 72 11.77 5.08 -0.78
CA PHE A 72 10.50 4.47 -0.38
C PHE A 72 9.61 5.47 0.34
N ILE A 73 8.31 5.47 0.02
CA ILE A 73 7.31 6.29 0.71
C ILE A 73 6.17 5.40 1.21
N GLY A 74 6.03 5.31 2.53
CA GLY A 74 4.90 4.65 3.17
C GLY A 74 3.71 5.59 3.31
N VAL A 75 2.54 5.19 2.80
CA VAL A 75 1.32 6.02 2.81
C VAL A 75 0.25 5.36 3.69
N ASP A 76 -0.29 6.08 4.69
CA ASP A 76 -1.43 5.61 5.48
C ASP A 76 -2.22 6.78 6.09
N ILE A 77 -3.54 6.66 6.21
CA ILE A 77 -4.38 7.68 6.86
C ILE A 77 -4.21 7.69 8.39
N LYS A 78 -3.85 6.55 8.98
CA LYS A 78 -3.72 6.33 10.42
C LYS A 78 -2.30 6.61 10.90
N GLY A 79 -1.97 7.89 11.03
CA GLY A 79 -0.68 8.37 11.55
C GLY A 79 -0.09 7.61 12.74
N ALA A 80 -0.89 7.35 13.78
CA ALA A 80 -0.41 6.63 14.96
C ALA A 80 0.13 5.20 14.70
N ARG A 81 -0.19 4.57 13.55
CA ARG A 81 0.38 3.29 13.13
C ARG A 81 1.76 3.48 12.52
N MET A 82 1.91 4.40 11.57
CA MET A 82 3.18 4.67 10.88
C MET A 82 4.26 5.27 11.80
N TRP A 83 3.89 5.78 12.99
CA TRP A 83 4.85 6.25 14.00
C TRP A 83 5.99 5.24 14.23
N THR A 84 5.69 3.94 14.31
CA THR A 84 6.72 2.91 14.56
C THR A 84 7.80 2.92 13.47
N GLY A 85 7.42 2.82 12.20
CA GLY A 85 8.36 2.87 11.08
C GLY A 85 9.06 4.22 10.95
N ALA A 86 8.34 5.33 11.17
CA ALA A 86 8.93 6.67 11.11
C ALA A 86 10.02 6.89 12.17
N THR A 87 9.74 6.51 13.42
CA THR A 87 10.71 6.57 14.51
C THR A 87 11.90 5.65 14.25
N GLN A 88 11.65 4.43 13.75
CA GLN A 88 12.72 3.49 13.42
C GLN A 88 13.64 4.03 12.32
N ALA A 89 13.08 4.53 11.22
CA ALA A 89 13.86 5.09 10.12
C ALA A 89 14.75 6.25 10.57
N LEU A 90 14.25 7.14 11.44
CA LEU A 90 15.05 8.22 12.02
C LEU A 90 16.14 7.69 12.95
N GLY A 91 15.81 6.76 13.85
CA GLY A 91 16.76 6.18 14.81
C GLY A 91 17.89 5.41 14.15
N GLU A 92 17.63 4.82 12.98
CA GLU A 92 18.62 4.10 12.18
C GLU A 92 19.29 4.97 11.10
N GLY A 93 18.92 6.25 10.99
CA GLY A 93 19.51 7.19 10.05
C GLY A 93 19.20 6.93 8.58
N LEU A 94 18.09 6.24 8.27
CA LEU A 94 17.68 5.96 6.89
C LEU A 94 17.26 7.26 6.19
N LYS A 95 17.90 7.57 5.05
CA LYS A 95 17.65 8.79 4.27
C LYS A 95 16.82 8.56 3.01
N ASN A 96 16.57 7.31 2.66
CA ASN A 96 15.77 6.88 1.51
C ASN A 96 14.34 6.43 1.92
N VAL A 97 13.80 6.95 3.02
CA VAL A 97 12.43 6.66 3.51
C VAL A 97 11.68 7.92 3.89
N ALA A 98 10.46 8.08 3.38
CA ALA A 98 9.49 9.04 3.90
C ALA A 98 8.17 8.37 4.28
N PHE A 99 7.35 9.08 5.07
CA PHE A 99 5.99 8.69 5.39
C PHE A 99 5.02 9.82 5.05
N LEU A 100 3.98 9.50 4.30
CA LEU A 100 2.92 10.43 3.92
C LEU A 100 1.61 10.02 4.60
N ARG A 101 1.15 10.85 5.53
CA ARG A 101 -0.15 10.70 6.16
C ARG A 101 -1.20 11.45 5.37
N THR A 102 -1.90 10.75 4.48
CA THR A 102 -3.01 11.30 3.70
C THR A 102 -4.11 10.28 3.47
N ASN A 103 -5.19 10.71 2.82
CA ASN A 103 -6.22 9.79 2.34
C ASN A 103 -5.87 9.29 0.94
N ILE A 104 -6.05 8.00 0.71
CA ILE A 104 -5.58 7.37 -0.53
C ILE A 104 -6.41 7.79 -1.75
N GLU A 105 -7.66 8.21 -1.57
CA GLU A 105 -8.50 8.71 -2.67
C GLU A 105 -8.01 10.04 -3.27
N ILE A 106 -7.01 10.69 -2.67
CA ILE A 106 -6.40 11.92 -3.17
C ILE A 106 -4.89 11.77 -3.45
N ILE A 107 -4.40 10.53 -3.60
CA ILE A 107 -2.96 10.26 -3.70
C ILE A 107 -2.28 10.93 -4.92
N ASP A 108 -3.03 11.14 -6.01
CA ASP A 108 -2.59 11.82 -7.23
C ASP A 108 -2.27 13.31 -7.04
N ARG A 109 -2.63 13.88 -5.89
CA ARG A 109 -2.26 15.24 -5.51
C ARG A 109 -0.84 15.36 -4.97
N PHE A 110 -0.20 14.25 -4.62
CA PHE A 110 1.10 14.24 -3.95
C PHE A 110 2.27 13.90 -4.88
N PHE A 111 1.96 13.43 -6.09
CA PHE A 111 2.95 12.98 -7.07
C PHE A 111 2.64 13.57 -8.45
N ALA A 112 3.68 13.92 -9.18
CA ALA A 112 3.60 14.33 -10.58
C ALA A 112 3.58 13.11 -11.51
N GLU A 113 3.24 13.35 -12.77
CA GLU A 113 3.33 12.35 -13.84
C GLU A 113 4.73 11.70 -13.85
N ASP A 114 4.75 10.38 -14.01
CA ASP A 114 5.95 9.53 -14.03
C ASP A 114 6.90 9.62 -12.83
N GLU A 115 6.47 10.25 -11.73
CA GLU A 115 7.33 10.44 -10.55
C GLU A 115 7.64 9.12 -9.83
N VAL A 116 6.72 8.14 -9.91
CA VAL A 116 6.75 6.87 -9.19
C VAL A 116 6.99 5.68 -10.14
N GLN A 117 7.81 4.71 -9.71
CA GLN A 117 8.17 3.53 -10.51
C GLN A 117 7.30 2.32 -10.16
N GLU A 118 7.00 2.13 -8.87
CA GLU A 118 6.28 0.95 -8.39
C GLU A 118 5.33 1.29 -7.24
N ILE A 119 4.27 0.49 -7.12
CA ILE A 119 3.30 0.55 -6.03
C ILE A 119 3.17 -0.83 -5.39
N TRP A 120 3.33 -0.88 -4.08
CA TRP A 120 3.14 -2.05 -3.24
C TRP A 120 1.84 -1.95 -2.44
N LEU A 121 1.01 -2.98 -2.58
CA LEU A 121 -0.25 -3.19 -1.87
C LEU A 121 -0.09 -4.43 -0.97
N THR A 122 0.36 -4.20 0.25
CA THR A 122 0.69 -5.23 1.24
C THR A 122 -0.47 -5.44 2.20
N PHE A 123 -1.09 -6.61 2.16
CA PHE A 123 -2.18 -7.03 3.06
C PHE A 123 -3.36 -6.04 3.15
N SER A 124 -3.62 -5.31 2.06
CA SER A 124 -4.67 -4.30 1.99
C SER A 124 -6.04 -4.87 2.35
N ASP A 125 -6.95 -4.02 2.85
CA ASP A 125 -8.33 -4.43 3.13
C ASP A 125 -9.01 -4.88 1.82
N PRO A 126 -9.60 -6.09 1.74
CA PRO A 126 -10.25 -6.59 0.53
C PRO A 126 -11.45 -5.76 0.10
N GLN A 127 -12.04 -4.97 1.02
CA GLN A 127 -13.22 -4.13 0.75
C GLN A 127 -14.30 -4.92 -0.01
N MET A 128 -14.66 -6.09 0.52
CA MET A 128 -15.46 -7.09 -0.21
C MET A 128 -16.83 -6.58 -0.67
N LYS A 129 -17.33 -5.51 -0.04
CA LYS A 129 -18.64 -4.90 -0.35
C LYS A 129 -18.57 -3.60 -1.14
N ASN A 130 -17.38 -3.06 -1.40
CA ASN A 130 -17.24 -1.76 -2.05
C ASN A 130 -15.98 -1.72 -2.93
N PRO A 131 -16.10 -2.06 -4.23
CA PRO A 131 -14.99 -2.03 -5.17
C PRO A 131 -14.25 -0.69 -5.21
N ARG A 132 -14.96 0.45 -5.13
CA ARG A 132 -14.34 1.79 -5.15
C ARG A 132 -13.41 2.08 -3.98
N LYS A 133 -13.44 1.28 -2.90
CA LYS A 133 -12.50 1.38 -1.77
C LYS A 133 -11.35 0.38 -1.86
N ARG A 134 -11.44 -0.59 -2.77
CA ARG A 134 -10.45 -1.64 -2.94
C ARG A 134 -9.28 -1.10 -3.74
N LEU A 135 -8.08 -1.15 -3.18
CA LEU A 135 -6.89 -0.53 -3.77
C LEU A 135 -6.49 -1.15 -5.13
N THR A 136 -6.96 -2.36 -5.43
CA THR A 136 -6.75 -3.01 -6.73
C THR A 136 -7.87 -2.80 -7.74
N SER A 137 -8.86 -1.95 -7.45
CA SER A 137 -9.96 -1.66 -8.39
C SER A 137 -9.53 -0.74 -9.52
N THR A 138 -10.31 -0.74 -10.61
CA THR A 138 -10.07 0.18 -11.73
C THR A 138 -10.12 1.64 -11.30
N TYR A 139 -10.97 1.97 -10.31
CA TYR A 139 -11.00 3.31 -9.70
C TYR A 139 -9.65 3.78 -9.14
N PHE A 140 -8.87 2.86 -8.55
CA PHE A 140 -7.53 3.18 -8.05
C PHE A 140 -6.47 3.08 -9.13
N MET A 141 -6.56 2.12 -10.04
CA MET A 141 -5.63 2.00 -11.17
C MET A 141 -5.64 3.27 -12.04
N GLU A 142 -6.81 3.83 -12.36
CA GLU A 142 -6.91 5.10 -13.10
C GLU A 142 -6.30 6.28 -12.34
N ARG A 143 -6.32 6.24 -11.01
CA ARG A 143 -5.65 7.26 -10.19
C ARG A 143 -4.13 7.05 -10.22
N TYR A 144 -3.66 5.82 -10.14
CA TYR A 144 -2.25 5.48 -10.15
C TYR A 144 -1.58 5.89 -11.47
N ARG A 145 -2.26 5.71 -12.61
CA ARG A 145 -1.80 6.17 -13.93
C ARG A 145 -1.42 7.65 -14.01
N ARG A 146 -1.95 8.50 -13.13
CA ARG A 146 -1.66 9.95 -13.13
C ARG A 146 -0.26 10.30 -12.63
N PHE A 147 0.44 9.35 -12.02
CA PHE A 147 1.74 9.60 -11.39
C PHE A 147 2.72 8.41 -11.41
N LEU A 148 2.21 7.20 -11.64
CA LEU A 148 3.04 6.03 -11.90
C LEU A 148 3.56 6.14 -13.34
N GLN A 149 4.84 5.84 -13.56
CA GLN A 149 5.42 5.78 -14.89
C GLN A 149 4.66 4.80 -15.80
N ASP A 150 4.68 5.04 -17.12
CA ASP A 150 4.06 4.11 -18.06
C ASP A 150 4.65 2.70 -17.92
N GLY A 151 3.76 1.71 -17.79
CA GLY A 151 4.14 0.32 -17.53
C GLY A 151 4.74 0.07 -16.14
N GLY A 152 4.64 1.02 -15.20
CA GLY A 152 5.07 0.85 -13.83
C GLY A 152 4.41 -0.35 -13.15
N THR A 153 5.08 -0.92 -12.14
CA THR A 153 4.67 -2.22 -11.58
C THR A 153 3.75 -2.04 -10.39
N ILE A 154 2.64 -2.76 -10.39
CA ILE A 154 1.78 -2.94 -9.22
C ILE A 154 2.07 -4.30 -8.60
N HIS A 155 2.38 -4.30 -7.31
CA HIS A 155 2.58 -5.49 -6.50
C HIS A 155 1.42 -5.67 -5.53
N LEU A 156 0.81 -6.84 -5.53
CA LEU A 156 -0.15 -7.26 -4.52
C LEU A 156 0.43 -8.44 -3.73
N LYS A 157 0.61 -8.27 -2.42
CA LYS A 157 0.93 -9.34 -1.47
C LYS A 157 -0.21 -9.47 -0.48
N THR A 158 -0.89 -10.60 -0.40
CA THR A 158 -2.12 -10.72 0.40
C THR A 158 -2.39 -12.12 0.93
N ASP A 159 -3.07 -12.18 2.07
CA ASP A 159 -3.68 -13.39 2.66
C ASP A 159 -5.08 -13.67 2.08
N SER A 160 -5.74 -12.64 1.56
CA SER A 160 -7.15 -12.66 1.17
C SER A 160 -7.39 -13.41 -0.15
N ASN A 161 -8.20 -14.47 -0.11
CA ASN A 161 -8.66 -15.16 -1.31
C ASN A 161 -9.54 -14.24 -2.16
N PHE A 162 -10.44 -13.49 -1.51
CA PHE A 162 -11.32 -12.55 -2.19
C PHE A 162 -10.52 -11.50 -2.98
N LEU A 163 -9.59 -10.79 -2.32
CA LEU A 163 -8.82 -9.71 -2.95
C LEU A 163 -7.93 -10.24 -4.08
N PHE A 164 -7.29 -11.38 -3.86
CA PHE A 164 -6.42 -11.99 -4.85
C PHE A 164 -7.19 -12.44 -6.10
N THR A 165 -8.34 -13.10 -5.89
CA THR A 165 -9.24 -13.54 -6.97
C THR A 165 -9.78 -12.34 -7.74
N TYR A 166 -10.26 -11.32 -7.04
CA TYR A 166 -10.73 -10.10 -7.69
C TYR A 166 -9.64 -9.43 -8.52
N THR A 167 -8.44 -9.30 -7.97
CA THR A 167 -7.33 -8.63 -8.66
C THR A 167 -6.90 -9.42 -9.89
N THR A 168 -6.95 -10.75 -9.84
CA THR A 168 -6.75 -11.62 -11.00
C THR A 168 -7.78 -11.31 -12.10
N TYR A 169 -9.07 -11.24 -11.77
CA TYR A 169 -10.09 -10.90 -12.76
C TYR A 169 -9.99 -9.47 -13.28
N MET A 170 -9.66 -8.51 -12.43
CA MET A 170 -9.44 -7.10 -12.82
C MET A 170 -8.28 -7.01 -13.82
N GLN A 171 -7.16 -7.66 -13.51
CA GLN A 171 -5.99 -7.72 -14.39
C GLN A 171 -6.33 -8.37 -15.74
N GLN A 172 -6.99 -9.53 -15.73
CA GLN A 172 -7.36 -10.26 -16.95
C GLN A 172 -8.37 -9.51 -17.82
N ARG A 173 -9.44 -8.96 -17.21
CA ARG A 173 -10.50 -8.23 -17.92
C ARG A 173 -9.96 -7.02 -18.68
N ASN A 174 -8.87 -6.45 -18.18
CA ASN A 174 -8.22 -5.25 -18.71
C ASN A 174 -6.95 -5.55 -19.51
N ASN A 175 -6.62 -6.84 -19.72
CA ASN A 175 -5.43 -7.28 -20.47
C ASN A 175 -4.12 -6.64 -19.95
N LEU A 176 -4.03 -6.34 -18.65
CA LEU A 176 -2.83 -5.75 -18.07
C LEU A 176 -1.69 -6.78 -18.10
N PRO A 177 -0.46 -6.45 -18.51
CA PRO A 177 0.62 -7.43 -18.61
C PRO A 177 0.95 -8.08 -17.27
N LEU A 178 0.64 -9.37 -17.12
CA LEU A 178 0.97 -10.14 -15.93
C LEU A 178 2.45 -10.51 -15.95
N LEU A 179 3.20 -10.10 -14.93
CA LEU A 179 4.63 -10.37 -14.81
C LEU A 179 4.90 -11.60 -13.97
N PHE A 180 4.14 -11.79 -12.88
CA PHE A 180 4.23 -12.97 -12.02
C PHE A 180 2.96 -13.15 -11.18
N ARG A 181 2.62 -14.40 -10.85
CA ARG A 181 1.49 -14.75 -9.98
C ARG A 181 1.75 -16.07 -9.25
N THR A 182 1.46 -16.11 -7.96
CA THR A 182 1.42 -17.32 -7.15
C THR A 182 0.35 -17.23 -6.06
N GLU A 183 -0.26 -18.37 -5.76
CA GLU A 183 -1.18 -18.55 -4.64
C GLU A 183 -0.52 -19.16 -3.39
N ASP A 184 0.76 -19.55 -3.51
CA ASP A 184 1.54 -20.16 -2.44
C ASP A 184 2.98 -19.66 -2.47
N LEU A 185 3.15 -18.41 -2.04
CA LEU A 185 4.38 -17.66 -2.18
C LEU A 185 5.61 -18.39 -1.63
N TYR A 186 5.48 -19.00 -0.45
CA TYR A 186 6.62 -19.62 0.25
C TYR A 186 7.03 -21.00 -0.27
N HIS A 187 6.24 -21.59 -1.18
CA HIS A 187 6.54 -22.87 -1.82
C HIS A 187 6.73 -22.74 -3.33
N THR A 188 6.73 -21.52 -3.87
CA THR A 188 6.85 -21.28 -5.31
C THR A 188 8.29 -21.08 -5.74
N GLU A 189 8.71 -21.83 -6.75
CA GLU A 189 9.98 -21.61 -7.45
C GLU A 189 9.82 -20.61 -8.63
N GLY A 190 10.93 -20.07 -9.13
CA GLY A 190 10.94 -19.23 -10.34
C GLY A 190 10.66 -17.74 -10.14
N LEU A 191 10.64 -17.26 -8.89
CA LEU A 191 10.71 -15.82 -8.59
C LEU A 191 12.06 -15.26 -9.02
N ASP A 192 12.07 -14.05 -9.61
CA ASP A 192 13.33 -13.34 -9.83
C ASP A 192 14.00 -13.01 -8.49
N ALA A 193 15.33 -12.92 -8.51
CA ALA A 193 16.13 -12.85 -7.29
C ALA A 193 15.75 -11.65 -6.40
N GLN A 194 15.52 -10.49 -7.01
CA GLN A 194 15.13 -9.28 -6.30
C GLN A 194 13.76 -9.42 -5.65
N THR A 195 12.77 -9.94 -6.38
CA THR A 195 11.43 -10.17 -5.84
C THR A 195 11.46 -11.20 -4.71
N ASN A 196 12.29 -12.25 -4.82
CA ASN A 196 12.48 -13.22 -3.75
C ASN A 196 13.07 -12.55 -2.48
N GLU A 197 14.09 -11.71 -2.65
CA GLU A 197 14.70 -10.96 -1.55
C GLU A 197 13.68 -10.04 -0.84
N ILE A 198 12.92 -9.26 -1.63
CA ILE A 198 11.86 -8.37 -1.14
C ILE A 198 10.77 -9.13 -0.39
N LEU A 199 10.36 -10.29 -0.91
CA LEU A 199 9.30 -11.10 -0.31
C LEU A 199 9.76 -11.86 0.94
N GLY A 200 11.07 -11.93 1.18
CA GLY A 200 11.69 -12.34 2.44
C GLY A 200 11.42 -11.38 3.60
N ILE A 201 11.04 -10.12 3.34
CA ILE A 201 10.59 -9.19 4.38
C ILE A 201 9.22 -9.67 4.90
N GLN A 202 9.22 -10.25 6.09
CA GLN A 202 8.00 -10.64 6.80
C GLN A 202 7.53 -9.51 7.72
N THR A 203 6.29 -9.08 7.54
CA THR A 203 5.67 -8.13 8.48
C THR A 203 5.16 -8.87 9.72
N TYR A 204 4.95 -8.15 10.83
CA TYR A 204 4.35 -8.76 12.03
C TYR A 204 2.99 -9.43 11.73
N TYR A 205 2.21 -8.83 10.83
CA TYR A 205 0.90 -9.36 10.43
C TYR A 205 1.05 -10.66 9.65
N GLU A 206 2.03 -10.74 8.76
CA GLU A 206 2.31 -11.92 7.95
C GLU A 206 2.73 -13.13 8.78
N SER A 207 3.63 -12.95 9.75
CA SER A 207 4.03 -14.03 10.65
C SER A 207 2.83 -14.63 11.41
N MET A 208 1.88 -13.80 11.85
CA MET A 208 0.65 -14.27 12.49
C MET A 208 -0.25 -15.12 11.58
N TRP A 209 -0.24 -14.88 10.26
CA TRP A 209 -1.05 -15.66 9.31
C TRP A 209 -0.38 -16.97 8.91
N ILE A 210 0.94 -16.95 8.74
CA ILE A 210 1.73 -18.15 8.48
C ILE A 210 1.58 -19.14 9.65
N GLU A 211 1.65 -18.67 10.90
CA GLU A 211 1.40 -19.50 12.10
C GLU A 211 0.00 -20.12 12.12
N ARG A 212 -0.97 -19.53 11.42
CA ARG A 212 -2.35 -20.03 11.30
C ARG A 212 -2.55 -20.92 10.06
N GLY A 213 -1.50 -21.21 9.31
CA GLY A 213 -1.54 -22.04 8.12
C GLY A 213 -2.22 -21.38 6.92
N LEU A 214 -2.32 -20.04 6.89
CA LEU A 214 -2.81 -19.34 5.70
C LEU A 214 -1.67 -19.12 4.69
N ASN A 215 -1.90 -19.56 3.46
CA ASN A 215 -0.97 -19.32 2.36
C ASN A 215 -1.01 -17.84 1.94
N ILE A 216 0.18 -17.26 1.82
CA ILE A 216 0.36 -15.91 1.29
C ILE A 216 0.39 -15.98 -0.24
N LYS A 217 -0.35 -15.08 -0.86
CA LYS A 217 -0.49 -14.95 -2.31
C LYS A 217 0.23 -13.70 -2.78
N TYR A 218 0.80 -13.78 -3.97
CA TYR A 218 1.51 -12.67 -4.55
C TYR A 218 1.28 -12.58 -6.06
N MET A 219 1.08 -11.37 -6.57
CA MET A 219 1.13 -11.12 -8.00
C MET A 219 1.73 -9.75 -8.28
N LYS A 220 2.36 -9.63 -9.44
CA LYS A 220 2.79 -8.35 -9.99
C LYS A 220 2.43 -8.25 -11.47
N PHE A 221 1.99 -7.06 -11.88
CA PHE A 221 1.60 -6.76 -13.24
C PHE A 221 1.97 -5.31 -13.58
N ALA A 222 2.21 -5.04 -14.85
CA ALA A 222 2.47 -3.69 -15.34
C ALA A 222 1.14 -2.94 -15.52
N LEU A 223 1.15 -1.63 -15.26
CA LEU A 223 0.01 -0.75 -15.48
C LEU A 223 0.37 0.30 -16.56
N PRO A 224 0.05 0.04 -17.84
CA PRO A 224 0.19 1.03 -18.90
C PRO A 224 -0.72 2.23 -18.66
N HIS A 225 -0.33 3.42 -19.12
CA HIS A 225 -1.16 4.63 -19.10
C HIS A 225 -2.41 4.51 -19.98
N ASP A 226 -2.25 3.88 -21.14
CA ASP A 226 -3.27 3.84 -22.18
C ASP A 226 -4.34 2.76 -21.96
N GLY A 227 -5.47 2.95 -22.63
CA GLY A 227 -6.60 2.03 -22.65
C GLY A 227 -7.61 2.27 -21.53
N GLU A 228 -8.86 1.89 -21.77
CA GLU A 228 -9.93 2.02 -20.77
C GLU A 228 -9.93 0.82 -19.82
N LEU A 229 -10.11 1.09 -18.51
CA LEU A 229 -10.25 0.05 -17.50
C LEU A 229 -11.73 -0.23 -17.19
N TYR A 230 -12.11 -1.49 -17.29
CA TYR A 230 -13.43 -2.03 -16.96
C TYR A 230 -13.37 -2.84 -15.67
N GLU A 231 -14.26 -2.51 -14.74
CA GLU A 231 -14.42 -3.25 -13.49
C GLU A 231 -14.95 -4.67 -13.79
N PRO A 232 -14.38 -5.75 -13.21
CA PRO A 232 -14.89 -7.09 -13.45
C PRO A 232 -16.21 -7.31 -12.71
N GLU A 233 -17.22 -7.82 -13.42
CA GLU A 233 -18.53 -8.18 -12.88
C GLU A 233 -18.54 -9.67 -12.50
N VAL A 234 -17.84 -10.00 -11.41
CA VAL A 234 -17.68 -11.38 -10.93
C VAL A 234 -18.14 -11.51 -9.48
N GLU A 235 -18.93 -12.55 -9.20
CA GLU A 235 -19.27 -12.92 -7.83
C GLU A 235 -18.12 -13.74 -7.23
N ILE A 236 -17.60 -13.29 -6.09
CA ILE A 236 -16.44 -13.92 -5.44
C ILE A 236 -16.85 -14.27 -4.00
N PRO A 237 -16.61 -15.52 -3.54
CA PRO A 237 -16.85 -15.91 -2.16
C PRO A 237 -16.13 -14.99 -1.16
N LEU A 238 -16.84 -14.57 -0.12
CA LEU A 238 -16.29 -13.70 0.92
C LEU A 238 -15.30 -14.47 1.79
N ASP A 239 -14.21 -13.81 2.22
CA ASP A 239 -13.27 -14.39 3.17
C ASP A 239 -13.95 -14.59 4.54
N GLU A 240 -13.99 -15.84 5.02
CA GLU A 240 -14.66 -16.18 6.29
C GLU A 240 -13.90 -15.68 7.54
N TYR A 241 -12.57 -15.67 7.48
CA TYR A 241 -11.69 -15.55 8.65
C TYR A 241 -11.50 -14.12 9.18
N ARG A 242 -11.81 -13.08 8.41
CA ARG A 242 -11.69 -11.68 8.88
C ARG A 242 -12.84 -11.25 9.81
N SER A 243 -13.84 -12.10 10.01
CA SER A 243 -14.94 -11.89 10.96
C SER A 243 -14.58 -12.19 12.43
N TYR A 244 -13.45 -12.87 12.70
CA TYR A 244 -13.12 -13.38 14.04
C TYR A 244 -12.72 -12.32 15.09
N HIS A 245 -12.41 -11.07 14.70
CA HIS A 245 -12.09 -9.98 15.64
C HIS A 245 -13.16 -8.87 15.71
N ARG A 246 -14.35 -9.12 15.17
CA ARG A 246 -15.52 -8.32 15.55
C ARG A 246 -16.45 -9.23 16.32
N ASP A 247 -16.57 -8.98 17.63
CA ASP A 247 -17.80 -9.32 18.32
C ASP A 247 -18.94 -8.82 17.44
N LYS A 248 -19.85 -9.74 17.07
CA LYS A 248 -21.10 -9.38 16.40
C LYS A 248 -21.68 -8.23 17.21
N ARG A 249 -21.68 -7.01 16.67
CA ARG A 249 -22.50 -5.94 17.25
C ARG A 249 -23.90 -6.50 17.23
N SER A 250 -24.40 -6.79 18.44
CA SER A 250 -25.76 -7.25 18.70
C SER A 250 -26.71 -6.50 17.77
N SER A 251 -27.53 -7.27 17.06
CA SER A 251 -28.67 -6.76 16.32
C SER A 251 -29.55 -6.00 17.29
N LYS A 252 -29.40 -4.68 17.37
CA LYS A 252 -30.42 -3.85 17.99
C LYS A 252 -31.65 -3.97 17.12
N THR A 253 -32.63 -4.70 17.66
CA THR A 253 -34.02 -4.73 17.25
C THR A 253 -34.45 -3.32 16.88
N THR A 254 -34.86 -3.15 15.62
CA THR A 254 -35.62 -1.98 15.20
C THR A 254 -36.91 -2.01 16.00
N ALA A 255 -37.00 -1.17 17.02
CA ALA A 255 -38.27 -0.92 17.69
C ALA A 255 -39.15 -0.11 16.73
N VAL A 256 -40.39 -0.59 16.62
CA VAL A 256 -41.53 -0.01 15.89
C VAL A 256 -41.79 1.43 16.32
#